data_AF-A0A4R0X9B2-F1
#
_entry.id   AF-A0A4R0X9B2-F1
#
_cell.length_a   1.000
_cell.length_b   1.000
_cell.length_c   1.000
_cell.angle_alpha   90.00
_cell.angle_beta   90.00
_cell.angle_gamma   90.00
#
_symmetry.space_group_name_H-M   'P 1'
#
loop_
_entity.id
_entity.type
_entity.pdbx_description
1 polymer ?
#
loop_
_entity_poly.entity_id
_entity_poly.type
_entity_poly.pdbx_seq_one_letter_code
_entity_poly.pdbx_strand_id
1 'polypeptide(L)'
;MRQTALWAGQHARHFDAIIAAAGGPDVPPAWREQLAIGGRLVMPIGTHRECQRLIKLTRRSATRFDEEEMDEVRFVPLIGEQGWPAVDSDGTLVDLPETEAAAYESSTTTSLAGLISAGARPLPAFDDTSFGSCFEFLASKRIVLLGECSHGTAEFYDARAAITRHLVEKHNFNMVALEADWPDVAVIDQYVRLRKPGGELSPFQRFPTWMWRNEEFAAFVRWMHAYNELRDPARRCAVHGLDMYSLSASVAAVLDYLDRTDPEAASVARVRYGCLTPWQKDPQVYGRAALSKGFETCENAVVEQLCDLMSVSRKRIRTPNHCSTRCRTRAWSLRRKTTTGRCTAVQATAGICAIRICLKRLSVC
;
A
#
# COMPACT_ATOMS: atom_id res chain seq x y z
N MET A 1 42.89 11.70 -29.86
CA MET A 1 43.06 11.04 -28.55
C MET A 1 42.07 11.70 -27.58
N ARG A 2 41.06 10.93 -27.19
CA ARG A 2 39.85 11.40 -26.49
C ARG A 2 40.10 11.57 -25.00
N GLN A 3 39.54 12.63 -24.45
CA GLN A 3 39.29 12.86 -23.03
C GLN A 3 38.33 11.79 -22.49
N THR A 4 38.83 10.92 -21.61
CA THR A 4 38.04 10.09 -20.69
C THR A 4 38.76 10.04 -19.36
N ALA A 5 38.74 11.16 -18.63
CA ALA A 5 39.27 11.25 -17.27
C ALA A 5 38.67 12.49 -16.59
N LEU A 6 37.35 12.53 -16.36
CA LEU A 6 36.71 13.64 -15.61
C LEU A 6 35.29 13.30 -15.12
N TRP A 7 35.03 12.07 -14.64
CA TRP A 7 33.81 11.74 -13.86
C TRP A 7 34.04 10.65 -12.79
N ALA A 8 35.29 10.44 -12.36
CA ALA A 8 35.63 9.42 -11.34
C ALA A 8 35.77 9.98 -9.91
N GLY A 9 35.41 11.24 -9.66
CA GLY A 9 35.60 11.84 -8.34
C GLY A 9 34.64 12.99 -8.08
N GLN A 10 33.53 12.68 -7.39
CA GLN A 10 32.91 13.46 -6.30
C GLN A 10 31.48 12.94 -6.05
N HIS A 11 31.28 12.36 -4.86
CA HIS A 11 30.02 11.82 -4.31
C HIS A 11 29.57 10.43 -4.77
N ALA A 12 30.36 9.38 -4.48
CA ALA A 12 29.74 8.11 -4.10
C ALA A 12 28.97 8.36 -2.79
N ARG A 13 27.69 8.75 -2.91
CA ARG A 13 26.82 8.93 -1.75
C ARG A 13 26.58 7.55 -1.16
N HIS A 14 27.27 7.29 -0.06
CA HIS A 14 27.04 6.09 0.72
C HIS A 14 25.71 6.24 1.48
N PHE A 15 24.95 5.15 1.60
CA PHE A 15 23.65 5.14 2.25
C PHE A 15 23.78 5.02 3.77
N ASP A 16 23.12 5.91 4.50
CA ASP A 16 22.95 5.76 5.96
C ASP A 16 22.03 4.56 6.28
N ALA A 17 21.06 4.26 5.41
CA ALA A 17 20.18 3.11 5.54
C ALA A 17 19.79 2.51 4.18
N ILE A 18 19.67 1.18 4.11
CA ILE A 18 19.08 0.43 2.99
C ILE A 18 18.01 -0.51 3.57
N ILE A 19 16.82 -0.56 2.98
CA ILE A 19 15.76 -1.49 3.38
C ILE A 19 15.30 -2.23 2.12
N ALA A 20 15.29 -3.56 2.17
CA ALA A 20 14.90 -4.39 1.06
C ALA A 20 13.51 -5.01 1.28
N ALA A 21 12.61 -4.82 0.32
CA ALA A 21 11.29 -5.45 0.28
C ALA A 21 11.25 -6.73 -0.58
N ALA A 22 12.43 -7.33 -0.83
CA ALA A 22 12.59 -8.59 -1.55
C ALA A 22 13.70 -9.41 -0.90
N GLY A 23 13.52 -10.73 -0.85
CA GLY A 23 14.44 -11.66 -0.18
C GLY A 23 15.47 -12.26 -1.13
N GLY A 24 16.73 -12.31 -0.71
CA GLY A 24 17.84 -12.89 -1.48
C GLY A 24 18.44 -14.13 -0.79
N PRO A 25 19.35 -14.84 -1.48
CA PRO A 25 20.13 -15.90 -0.83
C PRO A 25 21.07 -15.36 0.26
N ASP A 26 21.66 -14.18 0.01
CA ASP A 26 22.48 -13.39 0.94
C ASP A 26 22.32 -11.90 0.57
N VAL A 27 22.90 -11.00 1.36
CA VAL A 27 23.00 -9.57 1.07
C VAL A 27 23.95 -9.34 -0.11
N PRO A 28 23.48 -8.72 -1.21
CA PRO A 28 24.31 -8.41 -2.36
C PRO A 28 25.59 -7.63 -1.98
N PRO A 29 26.80 -8.06 -2.41
CA PRO A 29 28.04 -7.35 -2.12
C PRO A 29 28.01 -5.87 -2.51
N ALA A 30 27.38 -5.55 -3.64
CA ALA A 30 27.22 -4.17 -4.10
C ALA A 30 26.46 -3.28 -3.09
N TRP A 31 25.52 -3.85 -2.32
CA TRP A 31 24.76 -3.10 -1.31
C TRP A 31 25.59 -2.87 -0.04
N ARG A 32 26.44 -3.85 0.33
CA ARG A 32 27.40 -3.69 1.44
C ARG A 32 28.40 -2.57 1.16
N GLU A 33 28.88 -2.47 -0.07
CA GLU A 33 29.82 -1.43 -0.51
C GLU A 33 29.19 -0.04 -0.53
N GLN A 34 27.91 0.05 -0.90
CA GLN A 34 27.17 1.30 -0.96
C GLN A 34 26.74 1.84 0.41
N LEU A 35 26.79 1.06 1.50
CA LEU A 35 26.49 1.54 2.86
C LEU A 35 27.59 2.47 3.39
N ALA A 36 27.20 3.53 4.09
CA ALA A 36 28.14 4.36 4.83
C ALA A 36 28.72 3.58 6.01
N ILE A 37 29.91 3.97 6.50
CA ILE A 37 30.38 3.47 7.80
C ILE A 37 29.41 3.99 8.88
N GLY A 38 28.87 3.07 9.68
CA GLY A 38 27.77 3.30 10.61
C GLY A 38 26.37 3.09 10.00
N GLY A 39 26.30 2.95 8.68
CA GLY A 39 25.06 2.71 7.95
C GLY A 39 24.49 1.31 8.19
N ARG A 40 23.18 1.17 8.00
CA ARG A 40 22.41 -0.03 8.35
C ARG A 40 21.67 -0.57 7.13
N LEU A 41 21.62 -1.89 6.98
CA LEU A 41 20.83 -2.56 5.96
C LEU A 41 19.89 -3.55 6.61
N VAL A 42 18.62 -3.54 6.22
CA VAL A 42 17.63 -4.53 6.65
C VAL A 42 17.12 -5.28 5.42
N MET A 43 17.27 -6.60 5.42
CA MET A 43 16.92 -7.43 4.27
C MET A 43 16.51 -8.85 4.70
N PRO A 44 15.47 -9.43 4.09
CA PRO A 44 15.20 -10.86 4.20
C PRO A 44 16.28 -11.67 3.46
N ILE A 45 16.89 -12.65 4.12
CA ILE A 45 17.82 -13.59 3.49
C ILE A 45 17.47 -15.03 3.85
N GLY A 46 17.77 -15.98 2.99
CA GLY A 46 17.50 -17.39 3.28
C GLY A 46 18.13 -18.32 2.26
N THR A 47 18.49 -19.54 2.67
CA THR A 47 19.02 -20.57 1.77
C THR A 47 17.95 -21.14 0.83
N HIS A 48 16.66 -20.93 1.16
CA HIS A 48 15.52 -21.28 0.33
C HIS A 48 14.53 -20.11 0.24
N ARG A 49 13.83 -19.99 -0.89
CA ARG A 49 12.87 -18.89 -1.12
C ARG A 49 11.72 -18.84 -0.10
N GLU A 50 11.27 -19.99 0.36
CA GLU A 50 10.14 -20.12 1.30
C GLU A 50 10.53 -19.94 2.77
N CYS A 51 11.83 -19.96 3.07
CA CYS A 51 12.38 -19.89 4.42
C CYS A 51 13.37 -18.74 4.50
N GLN A 52 12.91 -17.57 4.93
CA GLN A 52 13.74 -16.37 5.05
C GLN A 52 13.76 -15.90 6.50
N ARG A 53 14.91 -15.34 6.90
CA ARG A 53 15.09 -14.61 8.14
C ARG A 53 15.40 -13.16 7.83
N LEU A 54 14.81 -12.25 8.60
CA LEU A 54 15.09 -10.83 8.50
C LEU A 54 16.38 -10.54 9.26
N ILE A 55 17.34 -9.91 8.59
CA ILE A 55 18.59 -9.50 9.23
C ILE A 55 18.76 -7.98 9.22
N LYS A 56 19.51 -7.47 10.19
CA LYS A 56 20.04 -6.12 10.25
C LYS A 56 21.57 -6.17 10.17
N LEU A 57 22.12 -5.68 9.07
CA LEU A 57 23.55 -5.53 8.84
C LEU A 57 24.00 -4.11 9.17
N THR A 58 25.03 -3.93 9.99
CA THR A 58 25.64 -2.62 10.28
C THR A 58 27.08 -2.59 9.79
N ARG A 59 27.41 -1.64 8.91
CA ARG A 59 28.79 -1.47 8.43
C ARG A 59 29.62 -0.77 9.51
N ARG A 60 30.65 -1.42 10.03
CA ARG A 60 31.51 -0.90 11.11
C ARG A 60 32.81 -0.28 10.59
N SER A 61 33.31 -0.78 9.47
CA SER A 61 34.46 -0.23 8.78
C SER A 61 34.37 -0.50 7.27
N ALA A 62 35.44 -0.23 6.53
CA ALA A 62 35.51 -0.57 5.11
C ALA A 62 35.27 -2.06 4.85
N THR A 63 35.70 -2.94 5.76
CA THR A 63 35.69 -4.41 5.60
C THR A 63 34.91 -5.16 6.69
N ARG A 64 34.54 -4.51 7.80
CA ARG A 64 33.84 -5.15 8.92
C ARG A 64 32.35 -4.81 8.92
N PHE A 65 31.52 -5.83 9.08
CA PHE A 65 30.08 -5.73 9.23
C PHE A 65 29.61 -6.54 10.43
N ASP A 66 28.64 -6.02 11.17
CA ASP A 66 27.95 -6.76 12.21
C ASP A 66 26.58 -7.16 11.69
N GLU A 67 26.21 -8.42 11.85
CA GLU A 67 24.90 -8.95 11.47
C GLU A 67 24.10 -9.32 12.72
N GLU A 68 22.84 -8.94 12.74
CA GLU A 68 21.87 -9.28 13.77
C GLU A 68 20.65 -9.91 13.11
N GLU A 69 20.25 -11.08 13.59
CA GLU A 69 19.03 -11.76 13.16
C GLU A 69 17.83 -11.24 13.96
N MET A 70 16.72 -10.99 13.28
CA MET A 70 15.52 -10.41 13.88
C MET A 70 14.38 -11.42 14.02
N ASP A 71 13.83 -11.91 12.91
CA ASP A 71 12.66 -12.81 12.91
C ASP A 71 12.52 -13.58 11.59
N GLU A 72 11.68 -14.61 11.56
CA GLU A 72 11.31 -15.34 10.33
C GLU A 72 10.31 -14.53 9.51
N VAL A 73 10.52 -14.46 8.19
CA VAL A 73 9.70 -13.66 7.27
C VAL A 73 9.49 -14.38 5.94
N ARG A 74 8.55 -13.89 5.13
CA ARG A 74 8.37 -14.30 3.73
C ARG A 74 8.18 -13.09 2.84
N PHE A 75 9.16 -12.87 1.96
CA PHE A 75 9.13 -11.82 0.95
C PHE A 75 9.27 -12.41 -0.46
N VAL A 76 8.84 -11.63 -1.45
CA VAL A 76 9.05 -11.96 -2.87
C VAL A 76 10.54 -12.12 -3.17
N PRO A 77 10.94 -13.01 -4.09
CA PRO A 77 12.34 -13.25 -4.37
C PRO A 77 12.98 -12.04 -5.09
N LEU A 78 14.14 -11.62 -4.62
CA LEU A 78 15.03 -10.71 -5.34
C LEU A 78 15.65 -11.50 -6.50
N ILE A 79 15.15 -11.31 -7.73
CA ILE A 79 15.68 -11.97 -8.93
C ILE A 79 16.83 -11.16 -9.52
N GLY A 80 17.94 -11.81 -9.88
CA GLY A 80 19.06 -11.17 -10.60
C GLY A 80 20.41 -11.79 -10.30
N GLU A 81 21.47 -11.20 -10.87
CA GLU A 81 22.87 -11.69 -10.79
C GLU A 81 23.35 -11.92 -9.35
N GLN A 82 23.00 -11.02 -8.43
CA GLN A 82 23.34 -11.11 -6.99
C GLN A 82 22.13 -11.58 -6.15
N GLY A 83 21.10 -12.11 -6.79
CA GLY A 83 19.86 -12.58 -6.18
C GLY A 83 19.56 -14.05 -6.51
N TRP A 84 18.29 -14.42 -6.52
CA TRP A 84 17.84 -15.73 -6.99
C TRP A 84 17.84 -15.80 -8.53
N PRO A 85 18.09 -16.98 -9.12
CA PRO A 85 17.90 -17.19 -10.56
C PRO A 85 16.43 -17.01 -10.94
N ALA A 86 16.15 -16.57 -12.17
CA ALA A 86 14.77 -16.56 -12.64
C ALA A 86 14.24 -18.00 -12.77
N VAL A 87 12.98 -18.19 -12.41
CA VAL A 87 12.26 -19.46 -12.62
C VAL A 87 10.92 -19.13 -13.27
N ASP A 88 10.43 -20.02 -14.13
CA ASP A 88 9.12 -19.89 -14.75
C ASP A 88 8.01 -20.31 -13.77
N SER A 89 6.75 -20.22 -14.20
CA SER A 89 5.60 -20.61 -13.38
C SER A 89 5.59 -22.08 -12.97
N ASP A 90 6.37 -22.93 -13.65
CA ASP A 90 6.44 -24.37 -13.41
C ASP A 90 7.66 -24.75 -12.54
N GLY A 91 8.44 -23.75 -12.09
CA GLY A 91 9.60 -23.94 -11.22
C GLY A 91 10.87 -24.35 -11.96
N THR A 92 10.86 -24.33 -13.30
CA THR A 92 12.05 -24.58 -14.12
C THR A 92 12.95 -23.35 -14.08
N LEU A 93 14.26 -23.55 -13.91
CA LEU A 93 15.23 -22.48 -14.09
C LEU A 93 15.06 -21.91 -15.49
N VAL A 94 14.74 -20.62 -15.56
CA VAL A 94 14.82 -19.89 -16.81
C VAL A 94 16.24 -19.37 -16.85
N ASP A 95 17.00 -19.79 -17.85
CA ASP A 95 18.20 -19.04 -18.21
C ASP A 95 17.73 -17.61 -18.50
N LEU A 96 17.99 -16.69 -17.56
CA LEU A 96 18.05 -15.28 -17.90
C LEU A 96 19.04 -15.23 -19.05
N PRO A 97 18.66 -14.78 -20.27
CA PRO A 97 19.43 -15.03 -21.47
C PRO A 97 20.90 -14.65 -21.26
N GLU A 98 21.76 -15.66 -21.03
CA GLU A 98 23.16 -15.46 -20.64
C GLU A 98 24.02 -14.97 -21.80
N THR A 99 23.45 -14.78 -23.00
CA THR A 99 24.22 -14.54 -24.22
C THR A 99 23.52 -13.63 -25.24
N GLU A 100 22.87 -12.55 -24.78
CA GLU A 100 22.62 -11.38 -25.65
C GLU A 100 23.24 -10.08 -25.11
N ALA A 101 23.83 -10.09 -23.91
CA ALA A 101 24.53 -8.91 -23.37
C ALA A 101 25.84 -8.61 -24.12
N ALA A 102 26.52 -9.62 -24.66
CA ALA A 102 27.82 -9.45 -25.35
C ALA A 102 27.70 -9.21 -26.88
N ALA A 103 26.56 -9.51 -27.50
CA ALA A 103 26.34 -9.31 -28.94
C ALA A 103 25.54 -8.02 -29.24
N TYR A 104 24.87 -7.45 -28.24
CA TYR A 104 24.17 -6.16 -28.35
C TYR A 104 25.06 -4.94 -28.01
N GLU A 105 26.38 -5.12 -27.91
CA GLU A 105 27.31 -3.97 -27.75
C GLU A 105 27.61 -3.24 -29.06
N SER A 106 27.06 -3.68 -30.21
CA SER A 106 27.44 -3.15 -31.52
C SER A 106 26.36 -2.35 -32.27
N SER A 107 25.16 -2.10 -31.71
CA SER A 107 24.11 -1.39 -32.49
C SER A 107 23.14 -0.46 -31.76
N THR A 108 23.26 -0.18 -30.47
CA THR A 108 22.57 1.00 -29.89
C THR A 108 23.45 1.69 -28.84
N THR A 109 23.64 2.99 -29.02
CA THR A 109 24.63 3.83 -28.33
C THR A 109 24.24 4.25 -26.91
N THR A 110 23.22 3.65 -26.30
CA THR A 110 22.70 4.08 -24.99
C THR A 110 22.37 2.89 -24.10
N SER A 111 22.98 2.82 -22.91
CA SER A 111 22.67 1.81 -21.89
C SER A 111 21.22 1.91 -21.42
N LEU A 112 20.67 0.85 -20.82
CA LEU A 112 19.32 0.88 -20.22
C LEU A 112 19.15 2.04 -19.24
N ALA A 113 20.15 2.30 -18.40
CA ALA A 113 20.16 3.45 -17.49
C ALA A 113 20.11 4.79 -18.24
N GLY A 114 20.81 4.89 -19.39
CA GLY A 114 20.75 6.06 -20.26
C GLY A 114 19.37 6.25 -20.90
N LEU A 115 18.71 5.17 -21.30
CA LEU A 115 17.33 5.22 -21.83
C LEU A 115 16.33 5.66 -20.75
N ILE A 116 16.45 5.13 -19.52
CA ILE A 116 15.63 5.57 -18.38
C ILE A 116 15.87 7.04 -18.10
N SER A 117 17.13 7.48 -18.03
CA SER A 117 17.49 8.88 -17.77
C SER A 117 16.91 9.83 -18.83
N ALA A 118 17.01 9.47 -20.11
CA ALA A 118 16.47 10.26 -21.21
C ALA A 118 14.93 10.31 -21.23
N GLY A 119 14.27 9.24 -20.75
CA GLY A 119 12.80 9.18 -20.64
C GLY A 119 12.24 9.74 -19.32
N ALA A 120 13.08 9.91 -18.31
CA ALA A 120 12.67 10.39 -16.99
C ALA A 120 12.35 11.89 -17.04
N ARG A 121 11.32 12.28 -16.30
CA ARG A 121 10.99 13.69 -16.07
C ARG A 121 11.48 14.07 -14.67
N PRO A 122 12.38 15.06 -14.53
CA PRO A 122 12.77 15.52 -13.22
C PRO A 122 11.56 16.11 -12.50
N LEU A 123 11.39 15.76 -11.24
CA LEU A 123 10.36 16.34 -10.38
C LEU A 123 11.00 17.42 -9.50
N PRO A 124 10.29 18.53 -9.24
CA PRO A 124 10.73 19.52 -8.28
C PRO A 124 10.67 18.94 -6.85
N ALA A 125 11.08 19.73 -5.86
CA ALA A 125 10.92 19.35 -4.46
C ALA A 125 9.43 19.24 -4.08
N PHE A 126 9.10 18.46 -3.05
CA PHE A 126 7.71 18.16 -2.67
C PHE A 126 6.95 19.36 -2.10
N ASP A 127 7.68 20.32 -1.52
CA ASP A 127 7.16 21.59 -1.01
C ASP A 127 6.95 22.64 -2.12
N ASP A 128 7.46 22.39 -3.33
CA ASP A 128 7.20 23.22 -4.50
C ASP A 128 5.76 23.03 -4.97
N THR A 129 5.04 24.15 -5.07
CA THR A 129 3.65 24.19 -5.58
C THR A 129 3.48 23.59 -6.98
N SER A 130 4.55 23.55 -7.78
CA SER A 130 4.55 22.97 -9.11
C SER A 130 4.65 21.43 -9.12
N PHE A 131 5.02 20.78 -8.00
CA PHE A 131 5.16 19.33 -7.94
C PHE A 131 3.89 18.60 -8.37
N GLY A 132 2.74 18.99 -7.82
CA GLY A 132 1.46 18.40 -8.16
C GLY A 132 1.10 18.54 -9.64
N SER A 133 1.49 19.65 -10.27
CA SER A 133 1.22 19.91 -11.69
C SER A 133 1.95 18.95 -12.64
N CYS A 134 3.06 18.35 -12.22
CA CYS A 134 3.74 17.30 -12.99
C CYS A 134 2.85 16.06 -13.21
N PHE A 135 1.81 15.90 -12.39
CA PHE A 135 0.87 14.78 -12.42
C PHE A 135 -0.48 15.14 -13.06
N GLU A 136 -0.56 16.26 -13.77
CA GLU A 136 -1.76 16.73 -14.48
C GLU A 136 -2.36 15.66 -15.42
N PHE A 137 -1.51 14.82 -16.01
CA PHE A 137 -1.96 13.74 -16.90
C PHE A 137 -2.90 12.72 -16.22
N LEU A 138 -2.90 12.65 -14.88
CA LEU A 138 -3.79 11.80 -14.09
C LEU A 138 -5.21 12.36 -13.96
N ALA A 139 -5.41 13.67 -14.20
CA ALA A 139 -6.68 14.37 -14.01
C ALA A 139 -7.84 13.79 -14.84
N SER A 140 -7.53 13.23 -16.01
CA SER A 140 -8.50 12.59 -16.90
C SER A 140 -9.08 11.28 -16.36
N LYS A 141 -8.48 10.72 -15.29
CA LYS A 141 -8.84 9.40 -14.75
C LYS A 141 -9.88 9.55 -13.64
N ARG A 142 -10.81 8.61 -13.59
CA ARG A 142 -11.82 8.55 -12.51
C ARG A 142 -11.24 8.00 -11.21
N ILE A 143 -10.26 7.12 -11.31
CA ILE A 143 -9.59 6.44 -10.19
C ILE A 143 -8.09 6.53 -10.46
N VAL A 144 -7.35 6.96 -9.46
CA VAL A 144 -5.89 7.06 -9.47
C VAL A 144 -5.38 6.25 -8.28
N LEU A 145 -4.46 5.33 -8.54
CA LEU A 145 -3.84 4.49 -7.52
C LEU A 145 -2.43 5.01 -7.26
N LEU A 146 -2.18 5.48 -6.04
CA LEU A 146 -0.89 6.01 -5.62
C LEU A 146 -0.23 5.02 -4.67
N GLY A 147 0.64 4.18 -5.23
CA GLY A 147 1.45 3.25 -4.44
C GLY A 147 2.62 3.93 -3.76
N GLU A 148 3.18 3.26 -2.77
CA GLU A 148 4.48 3.60 -2.17
C GLU A 148 5.36 2.36 -2.10
N CYS A 149 6.66 2.57 -1.97
CA CYS A 149 7.64 1.50 -2.06
C CYS A 149 8.00 0.94 -0.69
N SER A 150 7.73 1.73 0.35
CA SER A 150 7.83 1.34 1.76
C SER A 150 6.91 2.23 2.57
N HIS A 151 6.33 1.69 3.64
CA HIS A 151 5.71 2.53 4.66
C HIS A 151 6.78 3.20 5.52
N GLY A 152 6.45 4.36 6.10
CA GLY A 152 7.35 5.08 7.01
C GLY A 152 8.45 5.93 6.37
N THR A 153 8.47 6.07 5.03
CA THR A 153 9.38 7.01 4.34
C THR A 153 8.65 8.33 4.11
N ALA A 154 9.06 9.40 4.82
CA ALA A 154 8.41 10.72 4.82
C ALA A 154 8.14 11.24 3.39
N GLU A 155 9.12 11.12 2.49
CA GLU A 155 9.04 11.59 1.11
C GLU A 155 7.89 10.96 0.33
N PHE A 156 7.51 9.71 0.63
CA PHE A 156 6.36 9.08 -0.01
C PHE A 156 5.02 9.61 0.52
N TYR A 157 4.93 10.02 1.79
CA TYR A 157 3.74 10.69 2.30
C TYR A 157 3.60 12.09 1.70
N ASP A 158 4.69 12.85 1.66
CA ASP A 158 4.69 14.20 1.09
C ASP A 158 4.35 14.21 -0.41
N ALA A 159 4.97 13.31 -1.18
CA ALA A 159 4.68 13.18 -2.61
C ALA A 159 3.20 12.82 -2.86
N ARG A 160 2.67 11.80 -2.15
CA ARG A 160 1.27 11.39 -2.30
C ARG A 160 0.30 12.49 -1.85
N ALA A 161 0.62 13.21 -0.77
CA ALA A 161 -0.14 14.35 -0.30
C ALA A 161 -0.14 15.48 -1.35
N ALA A 162 1.00 15.84 -1.93
CA ALA A 162 1.09 16.87 -2.96
C ALA A 162 0.30 16.52 -4.22
N ILE A 163 0.40 15.28 -4.71
CA ILE A 163 -0.38 14.79 -5.87
C ILE A 163 -1.88 14.84 -5.55
N THR A 164 -2.27 14.34 -4.37
CA THR A 164 -3.68 14.27 -3.96
C THR A 164 -4.27 15.67 -3.81
N ARG A 165 -3.55 16.61 -3.20
CA ARG A 165 -3.96 18.02 -3.08
C ARG A 165 -4.25 18.63 -4.44
N HIS A 166 -3.33 18.46 -5.40
CA HIS A 166 -3.51 18.97 -6.76
C HIS A 166 -4.75 18.40 -7.45
N LEU A 167 -4.95 17.08 -7.38
CA LEU A 167 -6.12 16.42 -7.97
C LEU A 167 -7.44 16.85 -7.30
N VAL A 168 -7.44 17.04 -5.98
CA VAL A 168 -8.61 17.47 -5.23
C VAL A 168 -8.95 18.94 -5.50
N GLU A 169 -7.95 19.82 -5.51
CA GLU A 169 -8.13 21.27 -5.70
C GLU A 169 -8.48 21.65 -7.14
N LYS A 170 -7.86 21.00 -8.12
CA LYS A 170 -7.96 21.39 -9.54
C LYS A 170 -8.90 20.50 -10.35
N HIS A 171 -9.08 19.24 -9.94
CA HIS A 171 -9.71 18.20 -10.77
C HIS A 171 -10.91 17.51 -10.12
N ASN A 172 -11.48 18.10 -9.08
CA ASN A 172 -12.71 17.65 -8.41
C ASN A 172 -12.66 16.22 -7.86
N PHE A 173 -11.48 15.67 -7.59
CA PHE A 173 -11.38 14.46 -6.79
C PHE A 173 -11.94 14.74 -5.40
N ASN A 174 -12.84 13.88 -4.93
CA ASN A 174 -13.58 14.09 -3.68
C ASN A 174 -13.59 12.85 -2.78
N MET A 175 -12.78 11.84 -3.09
CA MET A 175 -12.59 10.64 -2.28
C MET A 175 -11.12 10.27 -2.25
N VAL A 176 -10.60 10.04 -1.05
CA VAL A 176 -9.27 9.48 -0.81
C VAL A 176 -9.45 8.14 -0.12
N ALA A 177 -9.00 7.06 -0.76
CA ALA A 177 -9.09 5.72 -0.22
C ALA A 177 -7.71 5.25 0.25
N LEU A 178 -7.61 4.84 1.51
CA LEU A 178 -6.37 4.44 2.19
C LEU A 178 -6.34 2.93 2.37
N GLU A 179 -5.15 2.33 2.20
CA GLU A 179 -4.83 0.96 2.63
C GLU A 179 -4.71 0.93 4.16
N ALA A 180 -5.86 1.09 4.81
CA ALA A 180 -5.98 1.15 6.25
C ALA A 180 -7.38 0.74 6.69
N ASP A 181 -7.47 0.34 7.96
CA ASP A 181 -8.68 -0.19 8.56
C ASP A 181 -9.85 0.80 8.46
N TRP A 182 -10.98 0.33 7.91
CA TRP A 182 -12.20 1.12 7.77
C TRP A 182 -12.64 1.80 9.09
N PRO A 183 -12.67 1.12 10.26
CA PRO A 183 -13.05 1.77 11.51
C PRO A 183 -12.14 2.94 11.90
N ASP A 184 -10.82 2.78 11.73
CA ASP A 184 -9.84 3.82 12.07
C ASP A 184 -9.99 5.03 11.13
N VAL A 185 -10.09 4.78 9.83
CA VAL A 185 -10.25 5.85 8.84
C VAL A 185 -11.61 6.53 8.96
N ALA A 186 -12.65 5.83 9.43
CA ALA A 186 -13.96 6.43 9.68
C ALA A 186 -13.91 7.52 10.76
N VAL A 187 -13.04 7.39 11.77
CA VAL A 187 -12.78 8.45 12.76
C VAL A 187 -12.11 9.66 12.10
N ILE A 188 -11.10 9.42 11.25
CA ILE A 188 -10.43 10.48 10.48
C ILE A 188 -11.39 11.21 9.55
N ASP A 189 -12.26 10.47 8.85
CA ASP A 189 -13.24 11.04 7.94
C ASP A 189 -14.29 11.89 8.66
N GLN A 190 -14.69 11.51 9.88
CA GLN A 190 -15.55 12.35 10.71
C GLN A 190 -14.89 13.69 11.00
N TYR A 191 -13.60 13.69 11.38
CA TYR A 191 -12.82 14.92 11.54
C TYR A 191 -12.74 15.70 10.22
N VAL A 192 -12.24 15.09 9.15
CA VAL A 192 -12.06 15.73 7.84
C VAL A 192 -13.35 16.35 7.29
N ARG A 193 -14.52 15.74 7.53
CA ARG A 193 -15.82 16.26 7.05
C ARG A 193 -16.57 17.13 8.06
N LEU A 194 -15.92 17.53 9.15
CA LEU A 194 -16.46 18.40 10.20
C LEU A 194 -17.72 17.81 10.86
N ARG A 195 -17.68 16.49 11.09
CA ARG A 195 -18.71 15.76 11.82
C ARG A 195 -18.23 15.54 13.25
N LYS A 196 -19.18 15.44 14.19
CA LYS A 196 -18.83 15.11 15.56
C LYS A 196 -18.21 13.71 15.61
N PRO A 197 -17.02 13.54 16.21
CA PRO A 197 -16.46 12.22 16.42
C PRO A 197 -17.39 11.40 17.31
N GLY A 198 -17.66 10.16 16.90
CA GLY A 198 -18.35 9.18 17.73
C GLY A 198 -17.38 8.56 18.73
N GLY A 199 -17.22 9.16 19.91
CA GLY A 199 -16.43 8.61 21.02
C GLY A 199 -14.94 8.98 21.04
N GLU A 200 -14.23 8.53 22.09
CA GLU A 200 -12.78 8.72 22.35
C GLU A 200 -11.89 7.71 21.61
N LEU A 201 -12.23 7.32 20.38
CA LEU A 201 -11.38 6.38 19.63
C LEU A 201 -10.15 7.14 19.10
N SER A 202 -8.97 6.75 19.61
CA SER A 202 -7.69 7.12 19.01
C SER A 202 -7.43 6.17 17.83
N PRO A 203 -7.51 6.62 16.57
CA PRO A 203 -7.36 5.74 15.43
C PRO A 203 -5.92 5.22 15.27
N PHE A 204 -5.78 4.12 14.55
CA PHE A 204 -4.52 3.50 14.15
C PHE A 204 -3.63 3.03 15.31
N GLN A 205 -4.22 2.61 16.43
CA GLN A 205 -3.46 2.05 17.55
C GLN A 205 -2.85 0.67 17.25
N ARG A 206 -3.43 -0.08 16.32
CA ARG A 206 -2.94 -1.41 15.91
C ARG A 206 -1.73 -1.33 14.98
N PHE A 207 -1.58 -0.21 14.29
CA PHE A 207 -0.48 0.01 13.37
C PHE A 207 0.72 0.60 14.10
N PRO A 208 1.95 0.32 13.64
CA PRO A 208 3.11 1.03 14.11
C PRO A 208 2.91 2.55 13.97
N THR A 209 3.32 3.30 14.98
CA THR A 209 3.08 4.76 15.05
C THR A 209 3.62 5.48 13.80
N TRP A 210 4.74 5.04 13.26
CA TRP A 210 5.36 5.62 12.08
C TRP A 210 4.54 5.47 10.78
N MET A 211 3.56 4.57 10.71
CA MET A 211 2.83 4.31 9.46
C MET A 211 1.68 5.29 9.22
N TRP A 212 0.77 5.46 10.18
CA TRP A 212 -0.38 6.36 10.05
C TRP A 212 -0.45 7.44 11.13
N ARG A 213 0.41 7.36 12.16
CA ARG A 213 0.48 8.35 13.26
C ARG A 213 1.78 9.17 13.17
N ASN A 214 2.14 9.57 11.94
CA ASN A 214 3.27 10.43 11.63
C ASN A 214 2.84 11.88 11.34
N GLU A 215 3.82 12.78 11.21
CA GLU A 215 3.58 14.22 11.05
C GLU A 215 3.04 14.55 9.67
N GLU A 216 3.51 13.87 8.63
CA GLU A 216 3.18 14.08 7.23
C GLU A 216 1.70 13.77 6.97
N PHE A 217 1.24 12.60 7.44
CA PHE A 217 -0.16 12.20 7.34
C PHE A 217 -1.06 13.10 8.20
N ALA A 218 -0.63 13.46 9.40
CA ALA A 218 -1.38 14.39 10.25
C ALA A 218 -1.52 15.78 9.58
N ALA A 219 -0.47 16.27 8.91
CA ALA A 219 -0.50 17.51 8.13
C ALA A 219 -1.47 17.41 6.95
N PHE A 220 -1.47 16.29 6.23
CA PHE A 220 -2.42 16.04 5.15
C PHE A 220 -3.88 16.01 5.64
N VAL A 221 -4.16 15.34 6.76
CA VAL A 221 -5.50 15.30 7.38
C VAL A 221 -5.97 16.70 7.81
N ARG A 222 -5.09 17.51 8.41
CA ARG A 222 -5.40 18.92 8.76
C ARG A 222 -5.69 19.75 7.52
N TRP A 223 -4.92 19.57 6.44
CA TRP A 223 -5.17 20.24 5.17
C TRP A 223 -6.56 19.85 4.60
N MET A 224 -6.91 18.57 4.61
CA MET A 224 -8.22 18.11 4.13
C MET A 224 -9.39 18.71 4.94
N HIS A 225 -9.23 18.80 6.27
CA HIS A 225 -10.19 19.46 7.13
C HIS A 225 -10.41 20.93 6.73
N ALA A 226 -9.33 21.71 6.65
CA ALA A 226 -9.38 23.11 6.23
C ALA A 226 -9.95 23.29 4.81
N TYR A 227 -9.60 22.38 3.89
CA TYR A 227 -10.14 22.37 2.53
C TYR A 227 -11.67 22.16 2.53
N ASN A 228 -12.18 21.32 3.43
CA ASN A 228 -13.60 21.01 3.54
C ASN A 228 -14.43 22.06 4.29
N GLU A 229 -13.82 22.87 5.17
CA GLU A 229 -14.49 23.99 5.85
C GLU A 229 -15.09 24.99 4.85
N LEU A 230 -14.39 25.23 3.75
CA LEU A 230 -14.78 26.16 2.70
C LEU A 230 -15.81 25.60 1.72
N ARG A 231 -16.34 24.40 1.97
CA ARG A 231 -17.19 23.65 1.02
C ARG A 231 -18.52 23.23 1.60
N ASP A 232 -19.52 23.19 0.71
CA ASP A 232 -20.83 22.63 0.99
C ASP A 232 -20.70 21.17 1.47
N PRO A 233 -21.46 20.73 2.49
CA PRO A 233 -21.41 19.37 3.01
C PRO A 233 -21.50 18.25 1.96
N ALA A 234 -22.25 18.44 0.87
CA ALA A 234 -22.42 17.46 -0.21
C ALA A 234 -21.21 17.41 -1.17
N ARG A 235 -20.31 18.39 -1.13
CA ARG A 235 -19.13 18.51 -1.98
C ARG A 235 -17.80 18.29 -1.25
N ARG A 236 -17.85 18.08 0.07
CA ARG A 236 -16.65 17.80 0.89
C ARG A 236 -15.96 16.52 0.43
N CYS A 237 -14.64 16.58 0.38
CA CYS A 237 -13.79 15.43 0.12
C CYS A 237 -13.85 14.46 1.30
N ALA A 238 -14.05 13.17 1.02
CA ALA A 238 -14.15 12.12 2.03
C ALA A 238 -12.88 11.26 2.07
N VAL A 239 -12.62 10.66 3.23
CA VAL A 239 -11.54 9.66 3.40
C VAL A 239 -12.16 8.31 3.73
N HIS A 240 -11.65 7.24 3.13
CA HIS A 240 -12.19 5.90 3.29
C HIS A 240 -11.06 4.89 3.52
N GLY A 241 -11.23 4.00 4.50
CA GLY A 241 -10.35 2.85 4.66
C GLY A 241 -10.83 1.71 3.77
N LEU A 242 -9.90 1.07 3.08
CA LEU A 242 -10.16 -0.09 2.22
C LEU A 242 -10.03 -1.42 2.96
N ASP A 243 -9.28 -1.44 4.07
CA ASP A 243 -8.97 -2.67 4.79
C ASP A 243 -9.96 -2.99 5.90
N MET A 244 -9.98 -4.28 6.23
CA MET A 244 -10.81 -4.87 7.27
C MET A 244 -9.98 -5.79 8.19
N TYR A 245 -8.83 -5.33 8.68
CA TYR A 245 -7.98 -6.10 9.59
C TYR A 245 -8.46 -6.03 11.05
N SER A 246 -9.16 -4.97 11.44
CA SER A 246 -9.68 -4.82 12.82
C SER A 246 -10.96 -5.63 13.04
N LEU A 247 -10.82 -6.93 13.31
CA LEU A 247 -11.93 -7.85 13.61
C LEU A 247 -12.83 -7.32 14.72
N SER A 248 -12.25 -6.95 15.86
CA SER A 248 -13.00 -6.52 17.05
C SER A 248 -13.73 -5.19 16.83
N ALA A 249 -13.08 -4.19 16.24
CA ALA A 249 -13.72 -2.90 15.98
C ALA A 249 -14.80 -3.01 14.89
N SER A 250 -14.60 -3.87 13.89
CA SER A 250 -15.59 -4.12 12.85
C SER A 250 -16.84 -4.82 13.41
N VAL A 251 -16.66 -5.83 14.27
CA VAL A 251 -17.78 -6.48 14.98
C VAL A 251 -18.51 -5.48 15.86
N ALA A 252 -17.79 -4.67 16.65
CA ALA A 252 -18.38 -3.64 17.50
C ALA A 252 -19.21 -2.63 16.68
N ALA A 253 -18.68 -2.14 15.56
CA ALA A 253 -19.40 -1.20 14.69
C ALA A 253 -20.72 -1.76 14.15
N VAL A 254 -20.76 -3.06 13.81
CA VAL A 254 -22.00 -3.73 13.37
C VAL A 254 -22.99 -3.85 14.53
N LEU A 255 -22.52 -4.28 15.70
CA LEU A 255 -23.35 -4.44 16.89
C LEU A 255 -23.93 -3.10 17.35
N ASP A 256 -23.13 -2.03 17.43
CA ASP A 256 -23.57 -0.68 17.80
C ASP A 256 -24.60 -0.10 16.84
N TYR A 257 -24.52 -0.45 15.54
CA TYR A 257 -25.55 -0.09 14.57
C TYR A 257 -26.84 -0.89 14.79
N LEU A 258 -26.74 -2.21 14.98
CA LEU A 258 -27.90 -3.08 15.18
C LEU A 258 -28.60 -2.78 16.51
N ASP A 259 -27.89 -2.57 17.60
CA ASP A 259 -28.50 -2.23 18.89
C ASP A 259 -29.39 -0.98 18.82
N ARG A 260 -29.05 -0.02 17.95
CA ARG A 260 -29.84 1.20 17.76
C ARG A 260 -31.00 1.03 16.76
N THR A 261 -30.93 0.06 15.86
CA THR A 261 -31.85 -0.01 14.70
C THR A 261 -32.72 -1.26 14.68
N ASP A 262 -32.22 -2.37 15.21
CA ASP A 262 -32.83 -3.70 15.23
C ASP A 262 -32.19 -4.57 16.35
N PRO A 263 -32.67 -4.45 17.59
CA PRO A 263 -32.11 -5.19 18.74
C PRO A 263 -32.22 -6.71 18.62
N GLU A 264 -33.22 -7.22 17.90
CA GLU A 264 -33.36 -8.67 17.65
C GLU A 264 -32.24 -9.17 16.73
N ALA A 265 -32.01 -8.47 15.62
CA ALA A 265 -30.87 -8.76 14.74
C ALA A 265 -29.52 -8.60 15.47
N ALA A 266 -29.42 -7.67 16.42
CA ALA A 266 -28.23 -7.52 17.25
C ALA A 266 -27.96 -8.75 18.13
N SER A 267 -29.01 -9.38 18.67
CA SER A 267 -28.90 -10.63 19.45
C SER A 267 -28.36 -11.78 18.58
N VAL A 268 -28.92 -11.94 17.38
CA VAL A 268 -28.46 -12.95 16.40
C VAL A 268 -27.00 -12.70 16.00
N ALA A 269 -26.63 -11.45 15.74
CA ALA A 269 -25.26 -11.08 15.38
C ALA A 269 -24.25 -11.44 16.49
N ARG A 270 -24.59 -11.22 17.76
CA ARG A 270 -23.73 -11.60 18.90
C ARG A 270 -23.47 -13.10 18.95
N VAL A 271 -24.49 -13.92 18.70
CA VAL A 271 -24.35 -15.39 18.65
C VAL A 271 -23.45 -15.79 17.49
N ARG A 272 -23.69 -15.26 16.29
CA ARG A 272 -22.91 -15.57 15.08
C ARG A 272 -21.44 -15.13 15.20
N TYR A 273 -21.17 -13.99 15.82
CA TYR A 273 -19.80 -13.52 16.10
C TYR A 273 -19.16 -14.19 17.32
N GLY A 274 -19.92 -14.96 18.10
CA GLY A 274 -19.45 -15.60 19.33
C GLY A 274 -18.20 -16.46 19.11
N CYS A 275 -18.15 -17.21 18.01
CA CYS A 275 -17.00 -18.07 17.68
C CYS A 275 -15.71 -17.29 17.34
N LEU A 276 -15.83 -15.99 17.01
CA LEU A 276 -14.68 -15.11 16.75
C LEU A 276 -14.11 -14.50 18.04
N THR A 277 -14.87 -14.50 19.14
CA THR A 277 -14.50 -13.89 20.43
C THR A 277 -13.13 -14.34 20.95
N PRO A 278 -12.78 -15.64 20.94
CA PRO A 278 -11.47 -16.09 21.43
C PRO A 278 -10.29 -15.51 20.64
N TRP A 279 -10.51 -15.14 19.38
CA TRP A 279 -9.48 -14.72 18.44
C TRP A 279 -9.36 -13.20 18.32
N GLN A 280 -10.20 -12.43 19.01
CA GLN A 280 -10.20 -10.96 18.93
C GLN A 280 -8.87 -10.33 19.35
N LYS A 281 -8.15 -10.97 20.28
CA LYS A 281 -6.83 -10.49 20.73
C LYS A 281 -5.74 -10.77 19.70
N ASP A 282 -5.82 -11.90 19.00
CA ASP A 282 -4.84 -12.30 17.99
C ASP A 282 -5.52 -13.02 16.80
N PRO A 283 -6.04 -12.24 15.82
CA PRO A 283 -6.71 -12.81 14.64
C PRO A 283 -5.78 -13.64 13.75
N GLN A 284 -4.45 -13.46 13.84
CA GLN A 284 -3.49 -14.23 13.05
C GLN A 284 -3.51 -15.71 13.48
N VAL A 285 -3.77 -15.98 14.76
CA VAL A 285 -3.94 -17.34 15.27
C VAL A 285 -5.16 -18.01 14.62
N TYR A 286 -6.27 -17.29 14.46
CA TYR A 286 -7.44 -17.80 13.74
C TYR A 286 -7.11 -18.09 12.27
N GLY A 287 -6.38 -17.19 11.60
CA GLY A 287 -5.91 -17.42 10.23
C GLY A 287 -5.11 -18.73 10.09
N ARG A 288 -4.19 -19.01 11.01
CA ARG A 288 -3.43 -20.27 11.04
C ARG A 288 -4.32 -21.48 11.36
N ALA A 289 -5.21 -21.35 12.33
CA ALA A 289 -6.13 -22.43 12.71
C ALA A 289 -7.09 -22.79 11.57
N ALA A 290 -7.62 -21.80 10.86
CA ALA A 290 -8.50 -21.99 9.70
C ALA A 290 -7.84 -22.71 8.53
N LEU A 291 -6.51 -22.66 8.41
CA LEU A 291 -5.75 -23.39 7.39
C LEU A 291 -5.49 -24.86 7.78
N SER A 292 -5.78 -25.24 9.03
CA SER A 292 -5.57 -26.59 9.54
C SER A 292 -6.74 -27.51 9.14
N LYS A 293 -6.44 -28.72 8.65
CA LYS A 293 -7.46 -29.71 8.29
C LYS A 293 -8.33 -30.07 9.51
N GLY A 294 -9.65 -29.94 9.35
CA GLY A 294 -10.63 -30.33 10.37
C GLY A 294 -11.03 -29.22 11.34
N PHE A 295 -10.52 -27.99 11.18
CA PHE A 295 -11.00 -26.85 11.95
C PHE A 295 -12.29 -26.29 11.33
N GLU A 296 -13.36 -26.21 12.13
CA GLU A 296 -14.62 -25.59 11.70
C GLU A 296 -14.48 -24.06 11.76
N THR A 297 -14.66 -23.40 10.62
CA THR A 297 -14.49 -21.94 10.52
C THR A 297 -15.77 -21.21 10.93
N CYS A 298 -15.59 -19.98 11.43
CA CYS A 298 -16.67 -19.03 11.68
C CYS A 298 -17.32 -18.46 10.40
N GLU A 299 -16.83 -18.84 9.22
CA GLU A 299 -17.13 -18.17 7.96
C GLU A 299 -18.61 -18.17 7.64
N ASN A 300 -19.27 -19.33 7.72
CA ASN A 300 -20.69 -19.46 7.35
C ASN A 300 -21.58 -18.51 8.15
N ALA A 301 -21.40 -18.46 9.48
CA ALA A 301 -22.18 -17.60 10.35
C ALA A 301 -21.93 -16.10 10.08
N VAL A 302 -20.67 -15.73 9.80
CA VAL A 302 -20.30 -14.34 9.48
C VAL A 302 -20.86 -13.91 8.13
N VAL A 303 -20.78 -14.77 7.12
CA VAL A 303 -21.32 -14.52 5.77
C VAL A 303 -22.85 -14.41 5.82
N GLU A 304 -23.51 -15.27 6.59
CA GLU A 304 -24.96 -15.19 6.78
C GLU A 304 -25.38 -13.85 7.41
N GLN A 305 -24.64 -13.39 8.43
CA GLN A 305 -24.88 -12.08 9.03
C GLN A 305 -24.76 -10.92 8.02
N LEU A 306 -23.76 -10.97 7.14
CA LEU A 306 -23.58 -9.98 6.07
C LEU A 306 -24.74 -10.02 5.07
N CYS A 307 -25.14 -11.22 4.64
CA CYS A 307 -26.26 -11.41 3.72
C CYS A 307 -27.57 -10.84 4.30
N ASP A 308 -27.84 -11.09 5.58
CA ASP A 308 -29.02 -10.57 6.26
C ASP A 308 -29.02 -9.04 6.32
N LEU A 309 -27.90 -8.43 6.74
CA LEU A 309 -27.71 -6.97 6.73
C LEU A 309 -27.93 -6.35 5.34
N MET A 310 -27.37 -6.96 4.30
CA MET A 310 -27.54 -6.50 2.92
C MET A 310 -28.98 -6.67 2.42
N SER A 311 -29.68 -7.73 2.84
CA SER A 311 -31.08 -7.95 2.46
C SER A 311 -32.00 -6.87 3.03
N VAL A 312 -31.77 -6.45 4.27
CA VAL A 312 -32.50 -5.36 4.94
C VAL A 312 -32.19 -4.02 4.26
N SER A 313 -30.92 -3.75 3.96
CA SER A 313 -30.50 -2.56 3.23
C SER A 313 -31.17 -2.46 1.84
N ARG A 314 -31.20 -3.56 1.08
CA ARG A 314 -31.89 -3.63 -0.22
C ARG A 314 -33.39 -3.40 -0.12
N LYS A 315 -34.05 -3.88 0.94
CA LYS A 315 -35.47 -3.61 1.22
C LYS A 315 -35.70 -2.11 1.50
N ARG A 316 -34.85 -1.48 2.32
CA ARG A 316 -34.89 -0.03 2.61
C ARG A 316 -34.67 0.85 1.37
N ILE A 317 -33.77 0.45 0.47
CA ILE A 317 -33.52 1.16 -0.80
C ILE A 317 -34.71 1.01 -1.77
N ARG A 318 -35.46 -0.08 -1.69
CA ARG A 318 -36.63 -0.36 -2.54
C ARG A 318 -37.94 0.23 -2.03
N THR A 319 -38.05 0.54 -0.73
CA THR A 319 -39.20 1.28 -0.20
C THR A 319 -39.07 2.77 -0.55
N PRO A 320 -39.93 3.34 -1.42
CA PRO A 320 -39.89 4.77 -1.70
C PRO A 320 -40.48 5.51 -0.50
N ASN A 321 -39.63 5.90 0.45
CA ASN A 321 -40.04 6.92 1.42
C ASN A 321 -40.27 8.23 0.67
N HIS A 322 -41.42 8.85 0.92
CA HIS A 322 -41.90 10.08 0.30
C HIS A 322 -40.79 11.12 0.06
N CYS A 323 -40.37 11.26 -1.19
CA CYS A 323 -39.68 12.43 -1.69
C CYS A 323 -40.46 12.95 -2.90
N SER A 324 -41.27 13.97 -2.67
CA SER A 324 -42.07 14.65 -3.69
C SER A 324 -41.17 15.53 -4.57
N THR A 325 -40.40 14.93 -5.47
CA THR A 325 -39.94 15.64 -6.67
C THR A 325 -39.59 14.64 -7.76
N ARG A 326 -40.30 14.74 -8.89
CA ARG A 326 -40.11 13.89 -10.09
C ARG A 326 -38.65 13.88 -10.53
N CYS A 327 -37.96 12.77 -10.32
CA CYS A 327 -36.73 12.46 -11.04
C CYS A 327 -37.02 11.31 -12.01
N ARG A 328 -37.06 11.61 -13.32
CA ARG A 328 -37.26 10.61 -14.37
C ARG A 328 -36.02 9.73 -14.46
N THR A 329 -36.08 8.52 -13.93
CA THR A 329 -35.09 7.47 -14.19
C THR A 329 -35.35 6.88 -15.58
N ARG A 330 -34.42 7.11 -16.52
CA ARG A 330 -34.32 6.31 -17.75
C ARG A 330 -33.78 4.93 -17.36
N ALA A 331 -34.61 3.91 -17.54
CA ALA A 331 -34.22 2.51 -17.38
C ALA A 331 -33.16 2.14 -18.43
N TRP A 332 -32.00 1.66 -17.97
CA TRP A 332 -31.01 1.01 -18.82
C TRP A 332 -31.32 -0.49 -18.85
N SER A 333 -31.67 -1.01 -20.03
CA SER A 333 -31.82 -2.45 -20.27
C SER A 333 -30.46 -3.06 -20.60
N LEU A 334 -29.99 -4.02 -19.78
CA LEU A 334 -28.84 -4.84 -20.12
C LEU A 334 -29.26 -5.90 -21.15
N ARG A 335 -28.89 -5.69 -22.42
CA ARG A 335 -28.91 -6.73 -23.45
C ARG A 335 -27.70 -7.64 -23.24
N ARG A 336 -27.93 -8.93 -22.95
CA ARG A 336 -26.89 -9.96 -22.99
C ARG A 336 -26.40 -10.11 -24.43
N LYS A 337 -25.11 -9.88 -24.68
CA LYS A 337 -24.41 -10.38 -25.86
C LYS A 337 -23.52 -11.53 -25.41
N THR A 338 -23.85 -12.72 -25.90
CA THR A 338 -22.98 -13.90 -25.91
C THR A 338 -21.89 -13.68 -26.95
N THR A 339 -20.64 -13.62 -26.52
CA THR A 339 -19.47 -13.76 -27.38
C THR A 339 -18.50 -14.73 -26.72
N THR A 340 -18.38 -15.89 -27.33
CA THR A 340 -17.36 -16.91 -27.11
C THR A 340 -16.00 -16.33 -27.50
N GLY A 341 -15.16 -16.04 -26.51
CA GLY A 341 -13.76 -15.66 -26.69
C GLY A 341 -12.93 -16.33 -25.61
N ARG A 342 -11.91 -17.10 -26.02
CA ARG A 342 -10.96 -17.77 -25.12
C ARG A 342 -10.30 -16.73 -24.21
N CYS A 343 -10.39 -16.92 -22.89
CA CYS A 343 -9.54 -16.23 -21.93
C CYS A 343 -8.12 -16.78 -22.06
N THR A 344 -7.25 -16.07 -22.75
CA THR A 344 -5.81 -16.16 -22.51
C THR A 344 -5.51 -15.39 -21.23
N ALA A 345 -5.00 -16.08 -20.21
CA ALA A 345 -4.48 -15.47 -19.01
C ALA A 345 -3.25 -14.63 -19.39
N VAL A 346 -3.37 -13.31 -19.29
CA VAL A 346 -2.22 -12.41 -19.34
C VAL A 346 -1.65 -12.38 -17.93
N GLN A 347 -0.61 -13.18 -17.69
CA GLN A 347 0.24 -13.05 -16.52
C GLN A 347 0.91 -11.67 -16.58
N ALA A 348 0.57 -10.81 -15.61
CA ALA A 348 1.28 -9.58 -15.37
C ALA A 348 2.63 -9.92 -14.72
N THR A 349 3.70 -9.88 -15.50
CA THR A 349 5.08 -9.88 -14.99
C THR A 349 5.30 -8.56 -14.25
N ALA A 350 5.29 -8.62 -12.92
CA ALA A 350 5.71 -7.51 -12.08
C ALA A 350 7.23 -7.33 -12.26
N GLY A 351 7.62 -6.35 -13.07
CA GLY A 351 9.00 -5.86 -13.10
C GLY A 351 9.32 -5.19 -11.77
N ILE A 352 10.16 -5.83 -10.95
CA ILE A 352 10.61 -5.30 -9.66
C ILE A 352 11.65 -4.21 -9.93
N CYS A 353 11.34 -2.99 -9.51
CA CYS A 353 12.31 -1.92 -9.37
C CYS A 353 12.89 -2.02 -7.96
N ALA A 354 14.18 -2.33 -7.82
CA ALA A 354 14.89 -2.18 -6.55
C ALA A 354 14.99 -0.67 -6.25
N ILE A 355 14.29 -0.19 -5.23
CA ILE A 355 14.20 1.24 -4.95
C ILE A 355 15.27 1.65 -3.94
N ARG A 356 16.12 2.56 -4.44
CA ARG A 356 17.25 3.19 -3.79
C ARG A 356 16.73 4.35 -2.93
N ILE A 357 16.45 4.11 -1.65
CA ILE A 357 15.96 5.15 -0.72
C ILE A 357 17.16 5.89 -0.11
N CYS A 358 17.25 7.20 -0.35
CA CYS A 358 18.32 8.07 0.14
C CYS A 358 17.81 8.90 1.32
N LEU A 359 17.91 8.38 2.54
CA LEU A 359 17.67 9.18 3.74
C LEU A 359 18.92 10.04 4.00
N LYS A 360 18.80 11.37 3.83
CA LYS A 360 19.84 12.32 4.23
C LYS A 360 19.69 12.69 5.70
N ARG A 361 20.81 12.70 6.44
CA ARG A 361 20.95 13.26 7.80
C ARG A 361 20.13 14.54 8.03
N LEU A 362 19.19 14.46 8.98
CA LEU A 362 18.85 15.57 9.85
C LEU A 362 20.00 15.75 10.85
N SER A 363 20.82 16.78 10.65
CA SER A 363 21.74 17.25 11.69
C SER A 363 20.91 17.95 12.77
N VAL A 364 20.73 17.27 13.90
CA VAL A 364 20.25 17.89 15.14
C VAL A 364 21.49 18.40 15.88
N CYS A 365 21.53 19.70 16.20
CA CYS A 365 22.45 20.26 17.19
C CYS A 365 22.05 19.83 18.59
#